data_AF-A0A7J6PZ09-F1
#
_entry.id   AF-A0A7J6PZ09-F1
#
_cell.length_a   1.000
_cell.length_b   1.000
_cell.length_c   1.000
_cell.angle_alpha   90.00
_cell.angle_beta   90.00
_cell.angle_gamma   90.00
#
_symmetry.space_group_name_H-M   'P 1'
#
loop_
_entity.id
_entity.type
_entity.pdbx_description
1 polymer ?
#
loop_
_entity_poly.entity_id
_entity_poly.type
_entity_poly.pdbx_seq_one_letter_code
_entity_poly.pdbx_strand_id
1 'polypeptide(L)'
;SLEDYLETKRALFPRFYFLSNDELLSILSQTRNPHAVQEHLSKCFDAMNRVVFDPEKNSPPEITHFSDIAGEKVPNSTPVRAEGAVEIWLNHILDQMVQSLYDLTKKSLLEYPEDGRYRRDWLFADYPAQSVLLVDMISW
;
A
#
# COMPACT_ATOMS: atom_id res chain seq x y z
N SER A 1 17.47 25.29 9.22
CA SER A 1 17.69 25.40 7.76
C SER A 1 16.56 24.69 7.01
N LEU A 2 16.38 24.95 5.71
CA LEU A 2 15.49 24.13 4.86
C LEU A 2 15.94 22.67 4.84
N GLU A 3 17.26 22.45 4.83
CA GLU A 3 17.88 21.13 4.93
C GLU A 3 17.43 20.39 6.19
N ASP A 4 17.54 21.02 7.36
CA ASP A 4 17.14 20.41 8.66
C ASP A 4 15.64 20.05 8.68
N TYR A 5 14.80 20.84 8.00
CA TYR A 5 13.37 20.55 7.89
C TYR A 5 13.12 19.30 7.03
N LEU A 6 13.79 19.18 5.87
CA LEU A 6 13.69 18.00 5.01
C LEU A 6 14.23 16.74 5.70
N GLU A 7 15.34 16.86 6.42
CA GLU A 7 15.91 15.77 7.21
C GLU A 7 14.96 15.31 8.32
N THR A 8 14.27 16.24 8.99
CA THR A 8 13.23 15.88 9.97
C THR A 8 12.10 15.07 9.32
N LYS A 9 11.70 15.42 8.09
CA LYS A 9 10.66 14.68 7.35
C LYS A 9 11.15 13.31 6.89
N ARG A 10 12.40 13.19 6.45
CA ARG A 10 13.03 11.91 6.11
C ARG A 10 13.17 11.00 7.32
N ALA A 11 13.48 11.54 8.50
CA ALA A 11 13.55 10.76 9.72
C ALA A 11 12.19 10.15 10.12
N LEU A 12 11.08 10.85 9.84
CA LEU A 12 9.73 10.36 10.13
C LEU A 12 9.22 9.33 9.09
N PHE A 13 9.65 9.44 7.84
CA PHE A 13 9.37 8.45 6.80
C PHE A 13 10.64 8.17 5.98
N PRO A 14 11.44 7.16 6.38
CA PRO A 14 12.74 6.88 5.78
C PRO A 14 12.70 6.62 4.27
N ARG A 15 11.56 6.23 3.68
CA ARG A 15 11.44 6.07 2.23
C ARG A 15 11.56 7.38 1.45
N PHE A 16 11.51 8.54 2.10
CA PHE A 16 11.86 9.82 1.47
C PHE A 16 13.35 10.00 1.17
N TYR A 17 14.24 9.14 1.68
CA TYR A 17 15.65 9.14 1.24
C TYR A 17 15.81 8.73 -0.23
N PHE A 18 14.81 8.07 -0.84
CA PHE A 18 14.80 7.72 -2.27
C PHE A 18 14.37 8.88 -3.18
N LEU A 19 13.93 10.00 -2.61
CA LEU A 19 13.49 11.19 -3.35
C LEU A 19 14.56 12.27 -3.32
N SER A 20 14.66 13.02 -4.43
CA SER A 20 15.46 14.25 -4.44
C SER A 20 14.84 15.33 -3.54
N ASN A 21 15.62 16.35 -3.18
CA ASN A 21 15.11 17.46 -2.36
C ASN A 21 13.92 18.17 -3.06
N ASP A 22 13.98 18.35 -4.38
CA ASP A 22 12.91 18.99 -5.15
C ASP A 22 11.63 18.14 -5.19
N GLU A 23 11.76 16.82 -5.29
CA GLU A 23 10.63 15.89 -5.27
C GLU A 23 9.96 15.85 -3.90
N LEU A 24 10.76 15.79 -2.83
CA LEU A 24 10.23 15.83 -1.47
C LEU A 24 9.52 17.16 -1.21
N LEU A 25 10.08 18.28 -1.68
CA LEU A 25 9.42 19.59 -1.58
C LEU A 25 8.12 19.64 -2.39
N SER A 26 8.07 19.04 -3.58
CA SER A 26 6.83 18.93 -4.37
C SER A 26 5.72 18.25 -3.56
N ILE A 27 6.01 17.10 -2.94
CA ILE A 27 5.06 16.38 -2.08
C ILE A 27 4.60 17.23 -0.90
N LEU A 28 5.55 17.86 -0.18
CA LEU A 28 5.28 18.66 1.01
C LEU A 28 4.54 19.97 0.67
N SER A 29 4.73 20.51 -0.53
CA SER A 29 4.00 21.69 -1.00
C SER A 29 2.55 21.40 -1.35
N GLN A 30 2.25 20.16 -1.78
CA GLN A 30 0.94 19.71 -2.23
C GLN A 30 0.13 19.01 -1.12
N THR A 31 0.34 19.39 0.15
CA THR A 31 -0.37 18.81 1.31
C THR A 31 -1.90 18.81 1.22
N ARG A 32 -2.49 19.71 0.43
CA ARG A 32 -3.95 19.78 0.22
C ARG A 32 -4.47 18.79 -0.82
N ASN A 33 -3.60 18.24 -1.66
CA ASN A 33 -3.96 17.29 -2.71
C ASN A 33 -3.24 15.96 -2.52
N PRO A 34 -3.83 15.00 -1.79
CA PRO A 34 -3.24 13.68 -1.59
C PRO A 34 -2.97 12.91 -2.89
N HIS A 35 -3.64 13.23 -4.00
CA HIS A 35 -3.38 12.56 -5.28
C HIS A 35 -2.00 12.90 -5.87
N ALA A 36 -1.41 14.04 -5.49
CA ALA A 36 -0.11 14.48 -5.99
C ALA A 36 1.04 13.52 -5.62
N VAL A 37 0.90 12.79 -4.52
CA VAL A 37 1.92 11.85 -4.05
C VAL A 37 2.14 10.67 -4.99
N GLN A 38 1.14 10.34 -5.82
CA GLN A 38 1.09 9.12 -6.64
C GLN A 38 2.29 9.04 -7.61
N GLU A 39 2.71 10.18 -8.16
CA GLU A 39 3.85 10.24 -9.09
C GLU A 39 5.17 9.84 -8.42
N HIS A 40 5.28 10.05 -7.11
CA HIS A 40 6.49 9.78 -6.33
C HIS A 40 6.46 8.41 -5.63
N LEU A 41 5.29 7.77 -5.50
CA LEU A 41 5.16 6.48 -4.81
C LEU A 41 6.03 5.39 -5.44
N SER A 42 6.14 5.36 -6.76
CA SER A 42 6.98 4.39 -7.49
C SER A 42 8.47 4.43 -7.11
N LYS A 43 8.97 5.55 -6.56
CA LYS A 43 10.34 5.66 -6.05
C LYS A 43 10.46 5.31 -4.57
N CYS A 44 9.39 5.50 -3.81
CA CYS A 44 9.34 5.17 -2.39
C CYS A 44 9.02 3.69 -2.15
N PHE A 45 8.36 3.01 -3.09
CA PHE A 45 7.88 1.64 -2.94
C PHE A 45 8.20 0.81 -4.19
N ASP A 46 8.88 -0.33 -4.01
CA ASP A 46 9.26 -1.21 -5.13
C ASP A 46 8.06 -1.96 -5.74
N ALA A 47 7.13 -2.42 -4.89
CA ALA A 47 6.01 -3.28 -5.29
C ALA A 47 4.65 -2.55 -5.32
N MET A 48 4.65 -1.23 -5.18
CA MET A 48 3.44 -0.42 -5.16
C MET A 48 3.70 0.88 -5.88
N ASN A 49 2.83 1.23 -6.82
CA ASN A 49 2.95 2.48 -7.57
C ASN A 49 1.78 3.42 -7.33
N ARG A 50 0.66 2.89 -6.82
CA ARG A 50 -0.59 3.63 -6.70
C ARG A 50 -1.37 3.21 -5.48
N VAL A 51 -2.10 4.18 -4.94
CA VAL A 51 -3.15 3.98 -3.95
C VAL A 51 -4.51 4.32 -4.56
N VAL A 52 -5.56 3.61 -4.15
CA VAL A 52 -6.93 3.84 -4.62
C VAL A 52 -7.69 4.62 -3.56
N PHE A 53 -8.15 5.82 -3.95
CA PHE A 53 -9.00 6.66 -3.10
C PHE A 53 -10.47 6.28 -3.30
N ASP A 54 -11.22 6.27 -2.21
CA ASP A 54 -12.67 6.09 -2.21
C ASP A 54 -13.36 7.31 -2.90
N PRO A 55 -14.13 7.11 -3.97
CA PRO A 55 -14.80 8.19 -4.69
C PRO A 55 -16.02 8.76 -3.94
N GLU A 56 -16.61 8.02 -3.01
CA GLU A 56 -17.85 8.42 -2.31
C GLU A 56 -17.59 9.12 -0.97
N LYS A 57 -16.41 8.92 -0.38
CA LYS A 57 -16.05 9.52 0.92
C LYS A 57 -15.38 10.89 0.75
N ASN A 58 -16.14 11.91 1.13
CA ASN A 58 -15.72 13.31 1.16
C ASN A 58 -14.77 13.60 2.34
N SER A 59 -13.68 14.31 2.02
CA SER A 59 -12.77 15.10 2.86
C SER A 59 -12.67 14.73 4.36
N PRO A 60 -11.53 14.14 4.81
CA PRO A 60 -10.32 13.84 4.04
C PRO A 60 -10.46 12.60 3.14
N PRO A 61 -9.77 12.54 2.00
CA PRO A 61 -9.77 11.36 1.12
C PRO A 61 -9.37 10.08 1.86
N GLU A 62 -10.12 8.99 1.65
CA GLU A 62 -9.86 7.70 2.27
C GLU A 62 -9.24 6.75 1.24
N ILE A 63 -8.17 6.05 1.63
CA ILE A 63 -7.43 5.11 0.80
C ILE A 63 -7.88 3.69 1.16
N THR A 64 -8.44 2.99 0.17
CA THR A 64 -9.08 1.68 0.36
C THR A 64 -8.26 0.53 -0.19
N HIS A 65 -7.44 0.76 -1.22
CA HIS A 65 -6.60 -0.27 -1.83
C HIS A 65 -5.23 0.30 -2.16
N PHE A 66 -4.25 -0.59 -2.28
CA PHE A 66 -2.98 -0.30 -2.95
C PHE A 66 -2.86 -1.17 -4.20
N SER A 67 -2.10 -0.69 -5.19
CA SER A 67 -1.89 -1.42 -6.43
C SER A 67 -0.47 -1.31 -6.95
N ASP A 68 -0.08 -2.34 -7.69
CA ASP A 68 1.21 -2.44 -8.34
C ASP A 68 1.16 -1.91 -9.79
N ILE A 69 2.26 -2.11 -10.53
CA ILE A 69 2.36 -1.74 -11.94
C ILE A 69 1.63 -2.67 -12.90
N ALA A 70 1.42 -3.93 -12.53
CA ALA A 70 0.60 -4.86 -13.30
C ALA A 70 -0.91 -4.57 -13.16
N GLY A 71 -1.29 -3.77 -12.16
CA GLY A 71 -2.67 -3.39 -11.88
C GLY A 71 -3.38 -4.34 -10.91
N GLU A 72 -2.65 -5.21 -10.23
CA GLU A 72 -3.17 -5.98 -9.10
C GLU A 72 -3.57 -5.00 -7.99
N LYS A 73 -4.80 -5.15 -7.48
CA LYS A 73 -5.35 -4.30 -6.42
C LYS A 73 -5.54 -5.14 -5.17
N VAL A 74 -4.91 -4.72 -4.08
CA VAL A 74 -5.05 -5.37 -2.79
C VAL A 74 -5.85 -4.45 -1.86
N PRO A 75 -6.97 -4.92 -1.28
CA PRO A 75 -7.75 -4.13 -0.33
C PRO A 75 -6.97 -3.95 0.97
N ASN A 76 -7.06 -2.76 1.55
CA ASN A 76 -6.56 -2.51 2.89
C ASN A 76 -7.47 -3.19 3.92
N SER A 77 -6.90 -3.87 4.91
CA SER A 77 -7.64 -4.42 6.06
C SER A 77 -8.42 -3.33 6.79
N THR A 78 -7.80 -2.16 6.97
CA THR A 78 -8.44 -0.94 7.47
C THR A 78 -8.17 0.22 6.52
N PRO A 79 -9.20 0.96 6.08
CA PRO A 79 -8.97 2.13 5.24
C PRO A 79 -8.12 3.21 5.93
N VAL A 80 -7.26 3.87 5.17
CA VAL A 80 -6.36 4.92 5.70
C VAL A 80 -6.85 6.28 5.27
N ARG A 81 -7.00 7.23 6.21
CA ARG A 81 -7.35 8.61 5.88
C ARG A 81 -6.10 9.40 5.51
N ALA A 82 -6.12 10.07 4.36
CA ALA A 82 -5.07 10.98 3.93
C ALA A 82 -5.24 12.36 4.61
N GLU A 83 -5.14 12.36 5.94
CA GLU A 83 -5.31 13.54 6.78
C GLU A 83 -3.99 13.95 7.44
N GLY A 84 -3.75 15.26 7.53
CA GLY A 84 -2.58 15.81 8.20
C GLY A 84 -1.30 15.67 7.39
N ALA A 85 -0.20 15.37 8.07
CA ALA A 85 1.13 15.36 7.46
C ALA A 85 1.35 14.09 6.63
N VAL A 86 1.96 14.25 5.45
CA VAL A 86 2.09 13.19 4.43
C VAL A 86 2.86 11.98 4.95
N GLU A 87 3.90 12.20 5.74
CA GLU A 87 4.67 11.14 6.36
C GLU A 87 3.84 10.25 7.29
N ILE A 88 2.80 10.77 7.94
CA ILE A 88 2.02 10.02 8.92
C ILE A 88 1.12 9.02 8.21
N TRP A 89 0.31 9.49 7.26
CA TRP A 89 -0.60 8.58 6.56
C TRP A 89 0.13 7.65 5.58
N LEU A 90 1.30 8.03 5.05
CA LEU A 90 2.15 7.09 4.28
C LEU A 90 2.71 5.96 5.15
N ASN A 91 3.07 6.24 6.41
CA ASN A 91 3.43 5.18 7.36
C ASN A 91 2.23 4.27 7.65
N HIS A 92 1.03 4.82 7.84
CA HIS A 92 -0.17 4.00 8.01
C HIS A 92 -0.45 3.12 6.77
N ILE A 93 -0.18 3.61 5.55
CA ILE A 93 -0.27 2.78 4.34
C ILE A 93 0.72 1.62 4.41
N LEU A 94 1.96 1.82 4.87
CA LEU A 94 2.93 0.73 5.06
C LEU A 94 2.42 -0.32 6.04
N ASP A 95 1.90 0.12 7.18
CA ASP A 95 1.35 -0.78 8.19
C ASP A 95 0.19 -1.58 7.62
N GLN A 96 -0.71 -0.91 6.87
CA GLN A 96 -1.82 -1.58 6.20
C GLN A 96 -1.37 -2.54 5.10
N MET A 97 -0.30 -2.27 4.35
CA MET A 97 0.21 -3.20 3.35
C MET A 97 0.60 -4.53 3.99
N VAL A 98 1.37 -4.47 5.09
CA VAL A 98 1.81 -5.67 5.82
C VAL A 98 0.61 -6.40 6.42
N GLN A 99 -0.28 -5.67 7.09
CA GLN A 99 -1.45 -6.24 7.74
C GLN A 99 -2.40 -6.90 6.73
N SER A 100 -2.66 -6.25 5.60
CA SER A 100 -3.59 -6.75 4.58
C SER A 100 -3.06 -8.00 3.91
N LEU A 101 -1.77 -8.01 3.54
CA LEU A 101 -1.14 -9.20 2.98
C LEU A 101 -1.13 -10.36 3.98
N TYR A 102 -0.88 -10.08 5.27
CA TYR A 102 -0.94 -11.10 6.32
C TYR A 102 -2.36 -11.67 6.46
N ASP A 103 -3.38 -10.83 6.57
CA ASP A 103 -4.77 -11.24 6.76
C ASP A 103 -5.28 -12.03 5.55
N LEU A 104 -5.00 -11.57 4.33
CA LEU A 104 -5.39 -12.25 3.09
C LEU A 104 -4.66 -13.57 2.91
N THR A 105 -3.37 -13.63 3.24
CA THR A 105 -2.59 -14.88 3.20
C THR A 105 -3.12 -15.88 4.23
N LYS A 106 -3.40 -15.44 5.45
CA LYS A 106 -3.97 -16.30 6.49
C LYS A 106 -5.35 -16.83 6.09
N LYS A 107 -6.20 -15.97 5.51
CA LYS A 107 -7.51 -16.37 5.00
C LYS A 107 -7.38 -17.38 3.86
N SER A 108 -6.49 -17.11 2.90
CA SER A 108 -6.16 -18.01 1.79
C SER A 108 -5.67 -19.38 2.29
N LEU A 109 -4.83 -19.43 3.34
CA LEU A 109 -4.37 -20.68 3.96
C LEU A 109 -5.51 -21.48 4.60
N LEU A 110 -6.41 -20.81 5.34
CA LEU A 110 -7.52 -21.48 6.01
C LEU A 110 -8.57 -22.03 5.03
N GLU A 111 -8.68 -21.42 3.86
CA GLU A 111 -9.59 -21.86 2.78
C GLU A 111 -8.93 -22.82 1.80
N TYR A 112 -7.67 -23.22 2.02
CA TYR A 112 -6.97 -24.16 1.16
C TYR A 112 -7.66 -25.54 1.15
N PRO A 113 -7.97 -26.12 -0.02
CA PRO A 113 -8.68 -27.40 -0.10
C PRO A 113 -7.74 -28.59 0.12
N GLU A 114 -7.85 -29.26 1.28
CA GLU A 114 -7.03 -30.43 1.65
C GLU A 114 -7.12 -31.58 0.62
N ASP A 115 -8.30 -31.82 0.06
CA ASP A 115 -8.54 -32.91 -0.90
C ASP A 115 -8.17 -32.54 -2.37
N GLY A 116 -7.68 -31.32 -2.62
CA GLY A 116 -7.33 -30.82 -3.97
C GLY A 116 -8.50 -30.62 -4.94
N ARG A 117 -9.72 -31.10 -4.62
CA ARG A 117 -10.90 -31.07 -5.50
C ARG A 117 -11.33 -29.66 -5.94
N TYR A 118 -11.17 -28.66 -5.08
CA TYR A 118 -11.56 -27.26 -5.35
C TYR A 118 -10.35 -26.32 -5.47
N ARG A 119 -9.15 -26.87 -5.71
CA ARG A 119 -7.92 -26.08 -5.80
C ARG A 119 -7.98 -25.01 -6.88
N ARG A 120 -8.63 -25.30 -8.01
CA ARG A 120 -8.81 -24.33 -9.10
C ARG A 120 -9.69 -23.16 -8.65
N ASP A 121 -10.78 -23.44 -7.94
CA ASP A 121 -11.70 -22.39 -7.50
C ASP A 121 -11.04 -21.50 -6.45
N TRP A 122 -10.29 -22.10 -5.51
CA TRP A 122 -9.47 -21.39 -4.54
C TRP A 122 -8.37 -20.51 -5.19
N LEU A 123 -7.69 -21.04 -6.22
CA LEU A 123 -6.65 -20.31 -6.97
C LEU A 123 -7.17 -19.01 -7.59
N PHE A 124 -8.46 -18.94 -7.92
CA PHE A 124 -9.12 -17.78 -8.52
C PHE A 124 -10.11 -17.08 -7.56
N ALA A 125 -10.04 -17.33 -6.25
CA ALA A 125 -10.95 -16.78 -5.24
C ALA A 125 -10.64 -15.32 -4.83
N ASP A 126 -10.13 -14.51 -5.76
CA ASP A 126 -9.76 -13.08 -5.57
C ASP A 126 -8.76 -12.82 -4.43
N TYR A 127 -7.83 -13.74 -4.18
CA TYR A 127 -6.68 -13.52 -3.32
C TYR A 127 -5.51 -12.89 -4.09
N PRO A 128 -4.64 -12.08 -3.44
CA PRO A 128 -3.41 -11.60 -4.07
C PRO A 128 -2.56 -12.77 -4.56
N ALA A 129 -1.98 -12.64 -5.75
CA ALA A 129 -1.24 -13.70 -6.40
C ALA A 129 -0.08 -14.21 -5.51
N GLN A 130 0.61 -13.30 -4.83
CA GLN A 130 1.69 -13.65 -3.90
C GLN A 130 1.17 -14.50 -2.72
N SER A 131 -0.01 -14.18 -2.18
CA SER A 131 -0.62 -14.95 -1.08
C SER A 131 -0.95 -16.37 -1.51
N VAL A 132 -1.56 -16.52 -2.68
CA VAL A 132 -1.91 -17.84 -3.25
C VAL A 132 -0.67 -18.67 -3.51
N LEU A 133 0.37 -18.08 -4.12
CA LEU A 133 1.63 -18.77 -4.38
C LEU A 133 2.33 -19.21 -3.09
N LEU A 134 2.34 -18.36 -2.06
CA LEU A 134 2.95 -18.71 -0.77
C LEU A 134 2.22 -19.88 -0.11
N VAL A 135 0.89 -19.85 -0.06
CA VAL A 135 0.10 -20.94 0.51
C VAL A 135 0.34 -22.23 -0.27
N ASP A 136 0.36 -22.15 -1.60
CA ASP A 136 0.63 -23.30 -2.44
C ASP A 136 2.01 -23.93 -2.15
N MET A 137 3.05 -23.11 -1.98
CA MET A 137 4.39 -23.59 -1.62
C MET A 137 4.46 -24.25 -0.24
N ILE A 138 3.60 -23.85 0.69
CA ILE A 138 3.53 -24.44 2.05
C ILE A 138 2.78 -25.77 2.01
N SER A 139 1.72 -25.85 1.21
CA SER A 139 0.83 -27.00 1.14
C SER A 139 1.27 -28.10 0.17
N TRP A 140 2.32 -27.85 -0.64
CA TRP A 140 2.85 -28.78 -1.63
C TRP A 140 3.57 -30.00 -1.03
#